data_AF-A0A3D0GA71-F1
#
_entry.id   AF-A0A3D0GA71-F1
#
_cell.length_a   1.000
_cell.length_b   1.000
_cell.length_c   1.000
_cell.angle_alpha   90.00
_cell.angle_beta   90.00
_cell.angle_gamma   90.00
#
_symmetry.space_group_name_H-M   'P 1'
#
loop_
_entity.id
_entity.type
_entity.pdbx_description
1 polymer ?
#
loop_
_entity_poly.entity_id
_entity_poly.type
_entity_poly.pdbx_seq_one_letter_code
_entity_poly.pdbx_strand_id
1 'polypeptide(L)'
;MKDNYDRPRTPDAMERMAETLGLNIEAEYDANIVSRRQLDRAVERCHLCADPDGCDIWLEDHAGGAREAPALCPNKALFDHMRDGW
;
A
#
# COMPACT_ATOMS: atom_id res chain seq x y z
N MET A 1 -11.39 -1.41 19.18
CA MET A 1 -11.06 -0.65 17.96
C MET A 1 -11.04 0.82 18.32
N LYS A 2 -9.95 1.53 18.00
CA LYS A 2 -10.04 2.99 17.85
C LYS A 2 -10.59 3.21 16.45
N ASP A 3 -11.77 3.81 16.34
CA ASP A 3 -12.31 4.14 15.03
C ASP A 3 -11.39 5.21 14.42
N ASN A 4 -10.67 4.82 13.38
CA ASN A 4 -9.63 5.62 12.77
C ASN A 4 -10.24 6.61 11.75
N TYR A 5 -11.09 7.50 12.26
CA TYR A 5 -11.88 8.46 11.47
C TYR A 5 -11.02 9.44 10.65
N ASP A 6 -9.72 9.55 10.96
CA ASP A 6 -8.77 10.43 10.28
C ASP A 6 -7.76 9.68 9.38
N ARG A 7 -7.92 8.38 9.11
CA ARG A 7 -7.11 7.69 8.09
C ARG A 7 -7.69 7.95 6.69
N PRO A 8 -6.87 8.19 5.64
CA PRO A 8 -7.37 8.28 4.28
C PRO A 8 -8.04 6.98 3.86
N ARG A 9 -9.08 7.09 3.05
CA ARG A 9 -9.60 5.92 2.33
C ARG A 9 -8.59 5.51 1.27
N THR A 10 -8.00 4.33 1.46
CA THR A 10 -7.10 3.70 0.50
C THR A 10 -7.90 3.05 -0.64
N PRO A 11 -7.41 3.07 -1.89
CA PRO A 11 -7.97 2.28 -2.97
C PRO A 11 -7.87 0.78 -2.66
N ASP A 12 -8.87 0.00 -3.03
CA ASP A 12 -8.89 -1.45 -2.76
C ASP A 12 -7.66 -2.17 -3.36
N ALA A 13 -7.19 -1.74 -4.54
CA ALA A 13 -5.97 -2.27 -5.16
C ALA A 13 -4.70 -1.96 -4.35
N MET A 14 -4.64 -0.79 -3.70
CA MET A 14 -3.52 -0.42 -2.83
C MET A 14 -3.53 -1.26 -1.55
N GLU A 15 -4.71 -1.53 -0.99
CA GLU A 15 -4.86 -2.41 0.18
C GLU A 15 -4.44 -3.84 -0.16
N ARG A 16 -4.94 -4.38 -1.28
CA ARG A 16 -4.55 -5.71 -1.79
C ARG A 16 -3.05 -5.83 -2.05
N MET A 17 -2.42 -4.76 -2.57
CA MET A 17 -0.97 -4.71 -2.73
C MET A 17 -0.26 -4.81 -1.38
N ALA A 18 -0.69 -4.05 -0.36
CA ALA A 18 -0.12 -4.15 0.98
C ALA A 18 -0.29 -5.56 1.57
N GLU A 19 -1.49 -6.13 1.49
CA GLU A 19 -1.79 -7.49 1.96
C GLU A 19 -0.93 -8.55 1.26
N THR A 20 -0.77 -8.44 -0.06
CA THR A 20 0.09 -9.34 -0.86
C THR A 20 1.55 -9.28 -0.41
N LEU A 21 1.99 -8.14 0.12
CA LEU A 21 3.33 -7.94 0.66
C LEU A 21 3.46 -8.31 2.15
N GLY A 22 2.38 -8.81 2.77
CA GLY A 22 2.34 -9.12 4.19
C GLY A 22 2.27 -7.90 5.10
N LEU A 23 1.84 -6.74 4.56
CA LEU A 23 1.67 -5.48 5.28
C LEU A 23 0.19 -5.22 5.59
N ASN A 24 -0.08 -4.39 6.60
CA ASN A 24 -1.43 -3.95 6.94
C ASN A 24 -1.44 -2.43 7.15
N ILE A 25 -2.01 -1.67 6.21
CA ILE A 25 -1.94 -0.20 6.23
C ILE A 25 -2.58 0.39 7.49
N GLU A 26 -3.66 -0.21 7.98
CA GLU A 26 -4.32 0.24 9.20
C GLU A 26 -3.44 0.06 10.42
N ALA A 27 -2.82 -1.12 10.56
CA ALA A 27 -1.90 -1.41 11.65
C ALA A 27 -0.67 -0.48 11.62
N GLU A 28 -0.10 -0.24 10.44
CA GLU A 28 1.05 0.67 10.27
C GLU A 28 0.69 2.12 10.61
N TYR A 29 -0.53 2.55 10.27
CA TYR A 29 -1.00 3.88 10.62
C TYR A 29 -1.24 4.00 12.13
N ASP A 30 -1.91 3.02 12.73
CA ASP A 30 -2.20 3.00 14.18
C ASP A 30 -0.91 2.96 15.02
N ALA A 31 0.13 2.30 14.50
CA ALA A 31 1.47 2.27 15.07
C ALA A 31 2.28 3.56 14.83
N ASN A 32 1.75 4.54 14.10
CA ASN A 32 2.43 5.77 13.66
C ASN A 32 3.69 5.53 12.80
N ILE A 33 3.79 4.38 12.13
CA ILE A 33 4.86 4.10 11.16
C ILE A 33 4.64 4.89 9.88
N VAL A 34 3.38 4.99 9.45
CA VAL A 34 2.94 5.85 8.35
C VAL A 34 2.00 6.95 8.85
N SER A 35 2.25 8.18 8.42
CA SER A 35 1.39 9.32 8.74
C SER A 35 0.23 9.47 7.75
N ARG A 36 -0.82 10.18 8.18
CA ARG A 36 -1.93 10.65 7.33
C ARG A 36 -1.46 11.25 6.00
N ARG A 37 -0.53 12.20 6.05
CA ARG A 37 0.02 12.89 4.88
C ARG A 37 0.77 11.95 3.93
N GLN A 38 1.43 10.92 4.45
CA GLN A 38 2.08 9.91 3.60
C GLN A 38 1.05 9.04 2.90
N LEU A 39 -0.01 8.62 3.60
CA LEU A 39 -1.10 7.85 3.00
C LEU A 39 -1.88 8.66 1.96
N ASP A 40 -2.23 9.93 2.22
CA ASP A 40 -2.93 10.76 1.21
C ASP A 40 -2.13 10.84 -0.11
N ARG A 41 -0.81 11.08 -0.01
CA ARG A 41 0.07 11.09 -1.18
C ARG A 41 0.19 9.72 -1.84
N ALA A 42 0.12 8.65 -1.06
CA ALA A 42 0.17 7.29 -1.60
C ALA A 42 -1.10 6.95 -2.39
N VAL A 43 -2.27 7.42 -1.92
CA VAL A 43 -3.55 7.31 -2.63
C VAL A 43 -3.49 8.08 -3.95
N GLU A 44 -3.00 9.33 -3.93
CA GLU A 44 -2.81 10.13 -5.15
C GLU A 44 -1.89 9.43 -6.16
N ARG A 45 -0.73 8.93 -5.72
CA ARG A 45 0.21 8.19 -6.57
C ARG A 45 -0.41 6.92 -7.15
N CYS A 46 -1.20 6.20 -6.36
CA CYS A 46 -1.87 4.98 -6.81
C CYS A 46 -2.89 5.28 -7.92
N HIS A 47 -3.72 6.32 -7.75
CA HIS A 47 -4.69 6.72 -8.76
C HIS A 47 -4.05 7.22 -10.06
N LEU A 48 -2.85 7.81 -9.97
CA LEU A 48 -2.10 8.33 -11.12
C LEU A 48 -1.13 7.28 -11.71
N CYS A 49 -1.23 6.01 -11.30
CA CYS A 49 -0.41 4.94 -11.86
C CYS A 49 -0.64 4.84 -13.38
N ALA A 50 0.44 4.68 -14.13
CA ALA A 50 0.39 4.58 -15.60
C ALA A 50 -0.07 3.19 -16.10
N ASP A 51 -0.14 2.20 -15.21
CA ASP A 51 -0.42 0.80 -15.57
C ASP A 51 -1.33 0.11 -14.52
N PRO A 52 -2.63 0.43 -14.49
CA PRO A 52 -3.59 -0.24 -13.61
C PRO A 52 -3.82 -1.71 -14.00
N ASP A 53 -3.86 -2.03 -15.30
CA ASP A 53 -4.07 -3.40 -15.78
C ASP A 53 -2.91 -4.32 -15.37
N GLY A 54 -1.66 -3.84 -15.49
CA GLY A 54 -0.48 -4.55 -15.01
C GLY A 54 -0.46 -4.73 -13.49
N CYS A 55 -1.09 -3.83 -12.72
CA CYS A 55 -1.25 -3.99 -11.28
C CYS A 55 -2.15 -5.19 -10.95
N ASP A 56 -3.30 -5.31 -11.61
CA ASP A 56 -4.23 -6.41 -11.37
C ASP A 56 -3.62 -7.76 -11.77
N ILE A 57 -2.97 -7.83 -12.94
CA ILE A 57 -2.26 -9.04 -13.39
C ILE A 57 -1.19 -9.43 -12.37
N TRP A 58 -0.39 -8.46 -11.90
CA TRP A 58 0.65 -8.75 -10.91
C TRP A 58 0.07 -9.27 -9.60
N LEU A 59 -1.04 -8.69 -9.12
CA LEU A 59 -1.72 -9.14 -7.89
C LEU A 59 -2.28 -10.56 -8.04
N GLU A 60 -2.83 -10.91 -9.20
CA GLU A 60 -3.31 -12.27 -9.48
C GLU A 60 -2.17 -13.28 -9.50
N ASP A 61 -1.08 -12.97 -10.19
CA ASP A 61 0.11 -13.83 -10.29
C ASP A 61 0.80 -14.04 -8.93
N HIS A 62 0.60 -13.12 -7.98
CA HIS A 62 1.21 -13.15 -6.64
C HIS A 62 0.19 -13.37 -5.52
N ALA A 63 -0.96 -14.02 -5.80
CA ALA A 63 -1.97 -14.32 -4.79
C ALA A 63 -1.45 -15.14 -3.59
N GLY A 64 -0.32 -15.85 -3.74
CA GLY A 64 0.38 -16.56 -2.67
C GLY A 64 1.29 -15.67 -1.79
N GLY A 65 1.36 -14.38 -2.08
CA GLY A 65 2.22 -13.41 -1.43
C GLY A 65 3.51 -13.10 -2.21
N ALA A 66 4.08 -11.94 -1.93
CA ALA A 66 5.33 -11.47 -2.52
C ALA A 66 6.18 -10.76 -1.46
N ARG A 67 7.51 -10.76 -1.66
CA ARG A 67 8.40 -10.02 -0.77
C ARG A 67 8.48 -8.54 -1.11
N GLU A 68 8.26 -8.15 -2.37
CA GLU A 68 8.45 -6.78 -2.81
C GLU A 68 7.40 -6.41 -3.86
N ALA A 69 6.97 -5.14 -3.84
CA ALA A 69 6.13 -4.58 -4.89
C ALA A 69 6.86 -4.59 -6.24
N PRO A 70 6.15 -4.63 -7.38
CA PRO A 70 6.79 -4.52 -8.68
C PRO A 70 7.50 -3.16 -8.82
N ALA A 71 8.58 -3.11 -9.60
CA ALA A 71 9.37 -1.89 -9.79
C ALA A 71 8.54 -0.71 -10.35
N LEU A 72 7.46 -1.00 -11.07
CA LEU A 72 6.53 -0.01 -11.62
C LEU A 72 5.50 0.50 -10.60
N CYS A 73 5.38 -0.11 -9.41
CA CYS A 73 4.46 0.37 -8.39
C CYS A 73 4.93 1.74 -7.86
N PRO A 74 4.12 2.81 -8.01
CA PRO A 74 4.53 4.15 -7.56
C PRO A 74 4.60 4.27 -6.03
N ASN A 75 4.07 3.28 -5.31
CA ASN A 75 4.13 3.17 -3.86
C ASN A 75 5.18 2.17 -3.36
N LYS A 76 6.01 1.57 -4.22
CA LYS A 76 7.04 0.59 -3.81
C LYS A 76 7.87 1.08 -2.62
N ALA A 77 8.42 2.30 -2.72
CA ALA A 77 9.23 2.87 -1.65
C ALA A 77 8.48 3.03 -0.32
N LEU A 78 7.17 3.31 -0.35
CA LEU A 78 6.38 3.38 0.88
C LEU A 78 6.21 2.00 1.52
N PHE A 79 5.91 0.98 0.72
CA PHE A 79 5.77 -0.38 1.23
C PHE A 79 7.10 -0.93 1.75
N ASP A 80 8.20 -0.62 1.07
CA ASP A 80 9.55 -0.97 1.55
C ASP A 80 9.82 -0.30 2.91
N HIS A 81 9.44 0.98 3.10
CA HIS A 81 9.56 1.65 4.40
C HIS A 81 8.67 1.05 5.50
N MET A 82 7.44 0.67 5.18
CA MET A 82 6.55 0.01 6.16
C MET A 82 7.15 -1.31 6.65
N ARG A 83 7.78 -2.07 5.76
CA ARG A 83 8.41 -3.36 6.10
C ARG A 83 9.66 -3.19 6.95
N ASP A 84 10.53 -2.27 6.55
CA ASP A 84 11.88 -2.18 7.11
C ASP A 84 11.95 -1.26 8.35
N GLY A 85 10.91 -0.44 8.58
CA GLY A 85 10.91 0.60 9.60
C GLY A 85 11.72 1.85 9.19
N TRP A 86 11.73 2.86 10.06
CA TRP A 86 12.55 4.08 9.89
C TRP A 86 13.97 3.92 10.44
#